data_AF-A0AAP0LAD7-F1
#
_entry.id   AF-A0AAP0LAD7-F1
#
_cell.length_a   1.000
_cell.length_b   1.000
_cell.length_c   1.000
_cell.angle_alpha   90.00
_cell.angle_beta   90.00
_cell.angle_gamma   90.00
#
_symmetry.space_group_name_H-M   'P 1'
#
loop_
_entity.id
_entity.type
_entity.pdbx_description
1 polymer ?
#
loop_
_entity_poly.entity_id
_entity_poly.type
_entity_poly.pdbx_seq_one_letter_code
_entity_poly.pdbx_strand_id
1 'polypeptide(L)'
;MQGFTQTIVQMMKNEKSFESLGGAIILSQIENEYSAESKTFGAAGHSYLNWAANMAVGMNTSVLWVMCKEYDAPYPMQLNMYVVSPYCHVYNNFAKTHQADNVQ
;
A
#
# COMPACT_ATOMS: atom_id res chain seq x y z
N MET A 1 5.82 9.03 -10.65
CA MET A 1 5.74 7.92 -9.68
C MET A 1 6.54 6.71 -10.16
N GLN A 2 6.07 5.96 -11.18
CA GLN A 2 6.64 4.67 -11.58
C GLN A 2 8.17 4.64 -11.81
N GLY A 3 8.71 5.52 -12.66
CA GLY A 3 10.15 5.48 -12.98
C GLY A 3 11.05 5.68 -11.76
N PHE A 4 10.65 6.57 -10.85
CA PHE A 4 11.39 6.80 -9.60
C PHE A 4 11.29 5.58 -8.66
N THR A 5 10.08 5.07 -8.43
CA THR A 5 9.85 3.90 -7.58
C THR A 5 10.63 2.67 -8.11
N GLN A 6 10.61 2.44 -9.42
CA GLN A 6 11.39 1.36 -10.05
C GLN A 6 12.89 1.54 -9.85
N THR A 7 13.39 2.77 -9.98
CA THR A 7 14.81 3.07 -9.76
C THR A 7 15.21 2.72 -8.33
N ILE A 8 14.44 3.15 -7.33
CA ILE A 8 14.71 2.83 -5.92
C ILE A 8 14.64 1.32 -5.67
N VAL A 9 13.58 0.65 -6.13
CA VAL A 9 13.46 -0.81 -5.96
C VAL A 9 14.64 -1.54 -6.60
N GLN A 10 15.07 -1.13 -7.79
CA GLN A 10 16.20 -1.75 -8.46
C GLN A 10 17.50 -1.50 -7.71
N MET A 11 17.74 -0.28 -7.20
CA MET A 11 18.89 0.02 -6.36
C MET A 11 18.91 -0.87 -5.10
N MET A 12 17.78 -1.00 -4.41
CA MET A 12 17.68 -1.85 -3.21
C MET A 12 17.88 -3.33 -3.51
N LYS A 13 17.43 -3.82 -4.68
CA LYS A 13 17.70 -5.19 -5.14
C LYS A 13 19.18 -5.41 -5.43
N ASN A 14 19.83 -4.46 -6.11
CA ASN A 14 21.25 -4.54 -6.44
C ASN A 14 22.11 -4.62 -5.16
N GLU A 15 21.74 -3.86 -4.13
CA GLU A 15 22.39 -3.87 -2.81
C GLU A 15 21.89 -4.99 -1.88
N LYS A 16 21.09 -5.94 -2.38
CA LYS A 16 20.51 -7.05 -1.61
C LYS A 16 19.86 -6.61 -0.29
N SER A 17 19.22 -5.44 -0.30
CA SER A 17 18.73 -4.80 0.92
C SER A 17 17.37 -5.34 1.39
N PHE A 18 16.63 -6.05 0.52
CA PHE A 18 15.41 -6.75 0.90
C PHE A 18 15.69 -8.00 1.72
N GLU A 19 14.86 -8.29 2.73
CA GLU A 19 14.99 -9.46 3.59
C GLU A 19 14.98 -10.77 2.79
N SER A 20 14.18 -10.82 1.72
CA SER A 20 14.15 -11.90 0.73
C SER A 20 15.52 -12.15 0.04
N LEU A 21 16.44 -11.20 0.10
CA LEU A 21 17.81 -11.24 -0.43
C LEU A 21 18.88 -11.28 0.67
N GLY A 22 18.49 -11.40 1.95
CA GLY A 22 19.38 -11.37 3.12
C GLY A 22 19.60 -9.99 3.72
N GLY A 23 18.85 -8.97 3.28
CA GLY A 23 18.92 -7.60 3.80
C GLY A 23 17.96 -7.31 4.94
N ALA A 24 17.79 -6.03 5.29
CA ALA A 24 17.00 -5.59 6.44
C ALA A 24 15.60 -5.04 6.08
N ILE A 25 15.31 -4.80 4.80
CA ILE A 25 14.02 -4.26 4.36
C ILE A 25 12.98 -5.38 4.35
N ILE A 26 12.04 -5.33 5.29
CA ILE A 26 10.97 -6.33 5.46
C ILE A 26 9.60 -5.90 4.90
N LEU A 27 9.44 -4.61 4.63
CA LEU A 27 8.20 -4.01 4.13
C LEU A 27 8.50 -2.79 3.27
N SER A 28 7.61 -2.49 2.33
CA SER A 28 7.69 -1.30 1.48
C SER A 28 6.32 -0.66 1.41
N GLN A 29 6.26 0.67 1.49
CA GLN A 29 5.01 1.40 1.38
C GLN A 29 4.94 2.08 0.00
N ILE A 30 3.80 1.96 -0.66
CA ILE A 30 3.46 2.75 -1.84
C ILE A 30 2.36 3.74 -1.46
N GLU A 31 2.44 4.96 -1.98
CA GLU A 31 1.59 6.09 -1.56
C GLU A 31 1.66 6.41 -0.06
N ASN A 32 1.02 7.51 0.34
CA ASN A 32 0.91 7.89 1.74
C ASN A 32 -0.40 8.64 2.01
N GLU A 33 -1.30 8.02 2.78
CA GLU A 33 -2.59 8.60 3.22
C GLU A 33 -3.54 9.03 2.08
N TYR A 34 -3.40 8.44 0.89
CA TYR A 34 -4.11 8.88 -0.33
C TYR A 34 -5.64 8.71 -0.30
N SER A 35 -6.19 8.01 0.68
CA SER A 35 -7.64 7.79 0.81
C SER A 35 -8.46 9.09 0.84
N ALA A 36 -7.94 10.20 1.38
CA ALA A 36 -8.66 11.47 1.39
C ALA A 36 -8.75 12.09 -0.02
N GLU A 37 -7.65 12.01 -0.76
CA GLU A 37 -7.51 12.45 -2.14
C GLU A 37 -8.35 11.56 -3.06
N SER A 38 -8.28 10.24 -2.88
CA SER A 38 -9.07 9.26 -3.64
C SER A 38 -10.56 9.58 -3.58
N LYS A 39 -11.09 9.88 -2.38
CA LYS A 39 -12.49 10.30 -2.20
C LYS A 39 -12.80 11.60 -2.93
N THR A 40 -11.87 12.55 -2.92
CA THR A 40 -12.02 13.84 -3.61
C THR A 40 -12.03 13.67 -5.14
N PHE A 41 -11.21 12.75 -5.67
CA PHE A 41 -11.10 12.47 -7.11
C PHE A 41 -12.09 11.39 -7.60
N GLY A 42 -12.84 10.75 -6.70
CA GLY A 42 -13.83 9.72 -7.02
C GLY A 42 -13.23 8.56 -7.84
N ALA A 43 -13.88 8.21 -8.96
CA ALA A 43 -13.48 7.08 -9.80
C ALA A 43 -12.04 7.20 -10.35
N ALA A 44 -11.56 8.42 -10.60
CA ALA A 44 -10.19 8.63 -11.08
C ALA A 44 -9.17 8.35 -9.96
N GLY A 45 -9.47 8.75 -8.72
CA GLY A 45 -8.66 8.46 -7.55
C GLY A 45 -8.59 6.95 -7.26
N HIS A 46 -9.74 6.27 -7.34
CA HIS A 46 -9.79 4.82 -7.18
C HIS A 46 -9.03 4.08 -8.30
N SER A 47 -9.13 4.55 -9.55
CA SER A 47 -8.35 3.98 -10.67
C SER A 47 -6.85 4.16 -10.48
N TYR A 48 -6.43 5.31 -9.95
CA TYR A 48 -5.03 5.58 -9.61
C TYR A 48 -4.52 4.65 -8.49
N LEU A 49 -5.30 4.46 -7.44
CA LEU A 49 -4.97 3.52 -6.35
C LEU A 49 -4.73 2.11 -6.89
N ASN A 50 -5.64 1.61 -7.72
CA ASN A 50 -5.50 0.30 -8.36
C ASN A 50 -4.26 0.22 -9.26
N TRP A 51 -3.95 1.29 -10.00
CA TRP A 51 -2.75 1.35 -10.81
C TRP A 51 -1.47 1.34 -9.95
N ALA A 52 -1.41 2.17 -8.89
CA ALA A 52 -0.25 2.27 -8.01
C ALA A 52 0.03 0.95 -7.29
N ALA A 53 -1.03 0.25 -6.88
CA ALA A 53 -0.96 -1.07 -6.29
C ALA A 53 -0.37 -2.13 -7.22
N ASN A 54 -0.96 -2.25 -8.42
CA ASN A 54 -0.51 -3.21 -9.42
C ASN A 54 0.94 -2.93 -9.85
N MET A 55 1.29 -1.65 -9.95
CA MET A 55 2.66 -1.23 -10.23
C MET A 55 3.63 -1.69 -9.13
N ALA A 56 3.29 -1.50 -7.85
CA ALA A 56 4.15 -1.87 -6.72
C ALA A 56 4.33 -3.40 -6.61
N VAL A 57 3.24 -4.16 -6.67
CA VAL A 57 3.26 -5.63 -6.65
C VAL A 57 4.04 -6.19 -7.83
N GLY A 58 3.88 -5.59 -9.02
CA GLY A 58 4.61 -5.96 -10.23
C GLY A 58 6.13 -5.78 -10.14
N MET A 59 6.64 -5.01 -9.17
CA MET A 59 8.10 -4.87 -8.98
C MET A 59 8.74 -6.08 -8.31
N ASN A 60 7.97 -7.05 -7.82
CA ASN A 60 8.43 -8.33 -7.29
C ASN A 60 9.63 -8.20 -6.33
N THR A 61 9.45 -7.44 -5.26
CA THR A 61 10.46 -7.27 -4.18
C THR A 61 10.51 -8.47 -3.24
N SER A 62 9.52 -9.37 -3.31
CA SER A 62 9.34 -10.53 -2.43
C SER A 62 9.21 -10.16 -0.94
N VAL A 63 8.91 -8.89 -0.65
CA VAL A 63 8.56 -8.39 0.68
C VAL A 63 7.18 -7.73 0.63
N LEU A 64 6.56 -7.52 1.77
CA LEU A 64 5.19 -7.01 1.84
C LEU A 64 5.10 -5.56 1.33
N TRP A 65 4.13 -5.29 0.47
CA TRP A 65 3.71 -3.94 0.11
C TRP A 65 2.52 -3.50 0.95
N VAL A 66 2.58 -2.27 1.46
CA VAL A 66 1.52 -1.68 2.29
C VAL A 66 1.11 -0.31 1.73
N MET A 67 -0.14 0.08 2.02
CA MET A 67 -0.62 1.47 1.88
C MET A 67 -1.12 1.92 3.24
N CYS A 68 -0.71 3.11 3.70
CA CYS A 68 -1.17 3.63 4.99
C CYS A 68 -2.48 4.42 4.83
N LYS A 69 -3.39 4.26 5.79
CA LYS A 69 -4.73 4.87 5.81
C LYS A 69 -5.59 4.64 4.55
N GLU A 70 -5.32 3.61 3.77
CA GLU A 70 -6.07 3.35 2.54
C GLU A 70 -7.24 2.38 2.80
N TYR A 71 -8.49 2.85 2.83
CA TYR A 71 -9.62 1.95 3.18
C TYR A 71 -9.88 0.88 2.13
N ASP A 72 -9.70 1.24 0.85
CA ASP A 72 -10.00 0.39 -0.30
C ASP A 72 -8.72 -0.12 -0.99
N ALA A 73 -7.68 -0.44 -0.21
CA ALA A 73 -6.44 -0.98 -0.75
C ALA A 73 -6.70 -2.28 -1.52
N PRO A 74 -6.32 -2.37 -2.80
CA PRO A 74 -6.57 -3.56 -3.60
C PRO A 74 -5.69 -4.73 -3.17
N TYR A 75 -6.22 -5.94 -3.28
CA TYR A 75 -5.46 -7.17 -3.08
C TYR A 75 -4.27 -7.25 -4.06
N PRO A 76 -3.06 -7.71 -3.66
CA PRO A 76 -2.65 -8.28 -2.36
C PRO A 76 -2.21 -7.27 -1.29
N MET A 77 -2.43 -5.97 -1.46
CA MET A 77 -1.95 -4.93 -0.54
C MET A 77 -2.84 -4.74 0.70
N GLN A 78 -3.44 -5.82 1.20
CA GLN A 78 -4.46 -5.81 2.26
C GLN A 78 -3.99 -5.32 3.63
N LEU A 79 -2.70 -4.99 3.81
CA LEU A 79 -2.22 -4.47 5.08
C LEU A 79 -2.35 -2.94 5.10
N ASN A 80 -3.51 -2.47 5.53
CA ASN A 80 -3.75 -1.07 5.84
C ASN A 80 -3.02 -0.72 7.14
N MET A 81 -1.85 -0.13 7.03
CA MET A 81 -1.08 0.28 8.21
C MET A 81 -1.66 1.60 8.75
N TYR A 82 -2.65 1.52 9.64
CA TYR A 82 -3.29 2.68 10.31
C TYR A 82 -2.44 3.29 11.44
N VAL A 83 -1.10 3.19 11.35
CA VAL A 83 -0.18 3.58 12.44
C VAL A 83 -0.10 5.10 12.63
N VAL A 84 -0.59 5.88 11.66
CA VAL A 84 -0.52 7.36 11.71
C VAL A 84 -1.61 8.01 12.58
N SER A 85 -2.49 7.23 13.20
CA SER A 85 -3.49 7.75 14.15
C SER A 85 -3.16 7.35 15.59
N PRO A 86 -3.28 8.26 16.58
CA PRO A 86 -3.12 7.92 18.00
C PRO A 86 -4.13 6.87 18.50
N TYR A 87 -5.18 6.58 17.70
CA TYR A 87 -6.22 5.60 17.99
C TYR A 87 -6.20 4.40 17.02
N CYS A 88 -5.03 3.95 16.57
CA CYS A 88 -4.89 2.81 15.65
C CYS A 88 -5.65 1.54 16.12
N HIS A 89 -5.77 1.32 17.43
CA HIS A 89 -6.56 0.22 18.01
C HIS A 89 -8.06 0.26 17.66
N VAL A 90 -8.62 1.43 17.37
CA VAL A 90 -10.04 1.61 17.00
C VAL A 90 -10.27 1.27 15.52
N TYR A 91 -9.30 1.57 14.63
CA TYR A 91 -9.45 1.38 13.19
C TYR A 91 -9.58 -0.10 12.77
N ASN A 92 -8.98 -1.02 13.53
CA ASN A 92 -9.14 -2.46 13.31
C ASN A 92 -10.60 -2.93 13.41
N ASN A 93 -11.47 -2.21 14.12
CA ASN A 93 -12.90 -2.50 14.20
C ASN A 93 -13.71 -1.81 13.09
N PHE A 94 -13.22 -0.67 12.57
CA PHE A 94 -13.86 0.11 11.50
C PHE A 94 -13.65 -0.53 10.11
N ALA A 95 -12.45 -1.03 9.82
CA ALA A 95 -12.18 -1.76 8.57
C ALA A 95 -13.01 -3.06 8.45
N LYS A 96 -13.24 -3.75 9.58
CA LYS A 96 -14.07 -4.97 9.64
C LYS A 96 -15.56 -4.70 9.42
N THR A 97 -16.06 -3.52 9.80
CA THR A 97 -17.47 -3.16 9.64
C THR A 97 -17.77 -2.64 8.23
N HIS A 98 -16.87 -1.87 7.62
CA HIS A 98 -17.10 -1.34 6.26
C HIS A 98 -16.72 -2.29 5.11
N GLN A 99 -15.89 -3.31 5.33
CA GLN A 99 -15.76 -4.40 4.33
C GLN A 99 -17.05 -5.21 4.17
N ALA A 100 -17.95 -5.20 5.16
CA ALA A 100 -19.25 -5.84 5.06
C ALA A 100 -20.28 -5.02 4.26
N ASP A 101 -20.09 -3.69 4.15
CA ASP A 101 -21.03 -2.79 3.46
C ASP A 101 -20.81 -2.73 1.94
N ASN A 102 -19.66 -3.20 1.44
CA ASN A 102 -19.32 -3.23 0.01
C ASN A 102 -19.57 -4.61 -0.65
N VAL A 103 -20.33 -5.49 0.02
CA VAL A 103 -20.89 -6.73 -0.57
C VAL A 103 -22.39 -6.51 -0.81
N GLN A 104 -22.71 -5.73 -1.84
CA GLN A 104 -23.99 -5.79 -2.55
C GLN A 104 -23.74 -5.86 -4.05
#